data_AF-A0A2N2MHQ7-F1
#
_entry.id   AF-A0A2N2MHQ7-F1
#
_cell.length_a   1.000
_cell.length_b   1.000
_cell.length_c   1.000
_cell.angle_alpha   90.00
_cell.angle_beta   90.00
_cell.angle_gamma   90.00
#
_symmetry.space_group_name_H-M   'P 1'
#
loop_
_entity.id
_entity.type
_entity.pdbx_description
1 polymer ?
#
loop_
_entity_poly.entity_id
_entity_poly.type
_entity_poly.pdbx_seq_one_letter_code
_entity_poly.pdbx_strand_id
1 'polypeptide(L)'
;MKTEKGQALILIAVGLVALLGLTALAIDGGNAFADRRHAQNAADTSALSAALSKISSQDWQQAALTRAADNTYDNNGVSNTVTVHSPPIEGRYASDPNKNEYIQVIIVSRVDTWFARIVGVDHINNRVLAVARAKPAKPFYDGHSVVALSPGDGKDNTPEIKFYGSAVEVGVTGSGIFANSSDGCAVDTSGSPDLTAPYINSPGTVCGVSGITTGSGTQYPFPPDYSYLDDLCSKPNAVKVNGDFPGSTINSNTIYCITGDFKINGGDYSATNVTFVIGGGVSISGNGTLNLKSPPNSPLFYLPYAASKVNNNKYTVTINGNSNMELVGQLLAPASHCKLNGTGATNPLSGQVICYTIELGGNSDAVVIYNDIDNMDEPPQIELTQ
;
A
#
# COMPACT_ATOMS: atom_id res chain seq x y z
N MET A 1 -39.88 67.13 36.21
CA MET A 1 -39.47 66.36 35.01
C MET A 1 -38.40 67.13 34.21
N LYS A 2 -37.14 67.16 34.67
CA LYS A 2 -36.02 67.81 33.91
C LYS A 2 -34.67 67.09 34.01
N THR A 3 -34.61 65.91 34.64
CA THR A 3 -33.37 65.13 34.85
C THR A 3 -33.20 63.93 33.90
N GLU A 4 -34.23 63.52 33.16
CA GLU A 4 -34.13 62.31 32.31
C GLU A 4 -33.50 62.55 30.94
N LYS A 5 -33.46 63.80 30.43
CA LYS A 5 -32.88 64.10 29.10
C LYS A 5 -31.35 64.02 29.05
N GLY A 6 -30.65 64.09 30.20
CA GLY A 6 -29.19 63.98 30.28
C GLY A 6 -28.68 62.54 30.38
N GLN A 7 -29.40 61.67 31.10
CA GLN A 7 -29.02 60.26 31.27
C GLN A 7 -29.22 59.43 29.99
N ALA A 8 -30.29 59.71 29.24
CA ALA A 8 -30.55 59.05 27.96
C ALA A 8 -29.41 59.29 26.95
N LEU A 9 -28.83 60.49 26.92
CA LEU A 9 -27.71 60.81 26.02
C LEU A 9 -26.46 59.98 26.36
N ILE A 10 -26.16 59.81 27.65
CA ILE A 10 -25.02 59.00 28.11
C ILE A 10 -25.23 57.53 27.76
N LEU A 11 -26.43 56.98 28.01
CA LEU A 11 -26.75 55.59 27.68
C LEU A 11 -26.69 55.32 26.18
N ILE A 12 -27.18 56.25 25.34
CA ILE A 12 -27.08 56.15 23.89
C ILE A 12 -25.62 56.21 23.44
N ALA A 13 -24.82 57.14 23.99
CA ALA A 13 -23.40 57.26 23.64
C ALA A 13 -22.62 55.98 24.00
N VAL A 14 -22.82 55.46 25.21
CA VAL A 14 -22.20 54.19 25.65
C VAL A 14 -22.69 53.02 24.80
N GLY A 15 -23.99 52.95 24.51
CA GLY A 15 -24.56 51.91 23.66
C GLY A 15 -24.02 51.93 22.23
N LEU A 16 -23.81 53.12 21.66
CA LEU A 16 -23.25 53.28 20.32
C LEU A 16 -21.77 52.87 20.28
N VAL A 17 -20.99 53.24 21.29
CA VAL A 17 -19.60 52.77 21.45
C VAL A 17 -19.55 51.24 21.58
N ALA A 18 -20.45 50.65 22.38
CA ALA A 18 -20.54 49.20 22.53
C ALA A 18 -20.90 48.51 21.20
N LEU A 19 -21.86 49.05 20.46
CA LEU A 19 -22.27 48.52 19.16
C LEU A 19 -21.14 48.60 18.13
N LEU A 20 -20.43 49.74 18.06
CA LEU A 20 -19.25 49.91 17.21
C LEU A 20 -18.14 48.92 17.57
N GLY A 21 -17.87 48.73 18.87
CA GLY A 21 -16.90 47.76 19.36
C GLY A 21 -17.24 46.31 18.95
N LEU A 22 -18.52 45.93 18.99
CA LEU A 22 -18.98 44.62 18.52
C LEU A 22 -18.86 44.47 16.99
N THR A 23 -19.19 45.51 16.22
CA THR A 23 -19.02 45.47 14.75
C THR A 23 -17.55 45.39 14.35
N ALA A 24 -16.68 46.11 15.05
CA ALA A 24 -15.23 46.05 14.87
C ALA A 24 -14.71 44.61 15.07
N LEU A 25 -15.11 43.98 16.19
CA LEU A 25 -14.74 42.60 16.48
C LEU A 25 -15.28 41.62 15.44
N ALA A 26 -16.52 41.81 14.98
CA ALA A 26 -17.13 40.96 13.97
C ALA A 26 -16.40 41.03 12.62
N ILE A 27 -15.96 42.22 12.21
CA ILE A 27 -15.25 42.41 10.94
C ILE A 27 -13.82 41.88 11.03
N ASP A 28 -13.04 42.31 12.02
CA ASP A 28 -11.64 41.89 12.16
C ASP A 28 -11.54 40.38 12.46
N GLY A 29 -12.41 39.87 13.34
CA GLY A 29 -12.52 38.45 13.63
C GLY A 29 -13.01 37.64 12.43
N GLY A 30 -13.96 38.20 11.65
CA GLY A 30 -14.44 37.59 10.41
C GLY A 30 -13.35 37.47 9.35
N ASN A 31 -12.55 38.52 9.16
CA ASN A 31 -11.43 38.53 8.22
C ASN A 31 -10.34 37.53 8.65
N ALA A 32 -9.94 37.54 9.93
CA ALA A 32 -8.98 36.58 10.47
C ALA A 32 -9.47 35.13 10.34
N PHE A 33 -10.75 34.87 10.59
CA PHE A 33 -11.33 33.53 10.43
C PHE A 33 -11.43 33.10 8.96
N ALA A 34 -11.73 34.02 8.04
CA ALA A 34 -11.75 33.75 6.62
C ALA A 34 -10.35 33.38 6.11
N ASP A 35 -9.33 34.19 6.42
CA ASP A 35 -7.94 33.90 6.07
C ASP A 35 -7.49 32.57 6.67
N ARG A 36 -7.81 32.26 7.94
CA ARG A 36 -7.46 30.96 8.53
C ARG A 36 -8.00 29.77 7.75
N ARG A 37 -9.22 29.85 7.22
CA ARG A 37 -9.80 28.77 6.38
C ARG A 37 -9.11 28.67 5.03
N HIS A 38 -8.80 29.80 4.40
CA HIS A 38 -8.04 29.82 3.15
C HIS A 38 -6.63 29.27 3.33
N ALA A 39 -5.94 29.68 4.39
CA ALA A 39 -4.61 29.21 4.75
C ALA A 39 -4.59 27.71 5.01
N GLN A 40 -5.60 27.17 5.70
CA GLN A 40 -5.69 25.73 5.94
C GLN A 40 -5.83 24.95 4.63
N ASN A 41 -6.74 25.38 3.73
CA ASN A 41 -6.89 24.74 2.42
C ASN A 41 -5.59 24.83 1.59
N ALA A 42 -4.88 25.96 1.67
CA ALA A 42 -3.59 26.14 1.01
C ALA A 42 -2.55 25.16 1.58
N ALA A 43 -2.42 25.09 2.91
CA ALA A 43 -1.50 24.19 3.58
C ALA A 43 -1.79 22.72 3.24
N ASP A 44 -3.06 22.30 3.24
CA ASP A 44 -3.48 20.92 2.92
C ASP A 44 -3.10 20.55 1.49
N THR A 45 -3.40 21.41 0.51
CA THR A 45 -3.04 21.15 -0.89
C THR A 45 -1.54 21.23 -1.14
N SER A 46 -0.81 22.11 -0.44
CA SER A 46 0.65 22.17 -0.48
C SER A 46 1.30 20.92 0.10
N ALA A 47 0.79 20.40 1.23
CA ALA A 47 1.28 19.16 1.83
C ALA A 47 1.06 17.98 0.89
N LEU A 48 -0.13 17.89 0.27
CA LEU A 48 -0.45 16.87 -0.74
C LEU A 48 0.46 16.97 -1.97
N SER A 49 0.69 18.18 -2.49
CA SER A 49 1.56 18.41 -3.65
C SER A 49 3.01 18.02 -3.36
N ALA A 50 3.53 18.37 -2.17
CA ALA A 50 4.85 17.94 -1.76
C ALA A 50 4.94 16.42 -1.62
N ALA A 51 3.91 15.77 -1.07
CA ALA A 51 3.88 14.33 -0.93
C ALA A 51 3.95 13.62 -2.29
N LEU A 52 3.21 14.13 -3.28
CA LEU A 52 3.27 13.65 -4.67
C LEU A 52 4.65 13.82 -5.30
N SER A 53 5.23 15.01 -5.18
CA SER A 53 6.57 15.30 -5.71
C SER A 53 7.64 14.43 -5.06
N LYS A 54 7.52 14.16 -3.75
CA LYS A 54 8.46 13.31 -3.01
C LYS A 54 8.45 11.88 -3.50
N ILE A 55 7.26 11.30 -3.70
CA ILE A 55 7.10 9.96 -4.29
C ILE A 55 7.61 9.92 -5.74
N SER A 56 7.47 11.01 -6.48
CA SER A 56 7.91 11.11 -7.88
C SER A 56 9.41 11.45 -8.03
N SER A 57 10.18 11.45 -6.94
CA SER A 57 11.60 11.86 -6.91
C SER A 57 11.87 13.26 -7.48
N GLN A 58 10.92 14.19 -7.29
CA GLN A 58 11.02 15.61 -7.67
C GLN A 58 11.33 16.48 -6.45
N ASP A 59 11.58 17.77 -6.68
CA ASP A 59 11.74 18.76 -5.60
C ASP A 59 10.40 19.02 -4.90
N TRP A 60 10.18 18.30 -3.80
CA TRP A 60 8.96 18.36 -3.00
C TRP A 60 8.85 19.65 -2.18
N GLN A 61 9.97 20.27 -1.80
CA GLN A 61 9.96 21.54 -1.07
C GLN A 61 9.45 22.64 -1.99
N GLN A 62 10.02 22.72 -3.19
CA GLN A 62 9.60 23.69 -4.18
C GLN A 62 8.14 23.49 -4.60
N ALA A 63 7.67 22.24 -4.74
CA ALA A 63 6.28 21.96 -5.09
C ALA A 63 5.29 22.48 -4.04
N ALA A 64 5.56 22.31 -2.74
CA ALA A 64 4.71 22.87 -1.68
C ALA A 64 4.69 24.41 -1.71
N LEU A 65 5.86 25.04 -1.92
CA LEU A 65 5.97 26.50 -1.99
C LEU A 65 5.21 27.07 -3.20
N THR A 66 5.38 26.47 -4.38
CA THR A 66 4.61 26.84 -5.57
C THR A 66 3.11 26.69 -5.34
N ARG A 67 2.68 25.57 -4.74
CA ARG A 67 1.26 25.35 -4.45
C ARG A 67 0.70 26.33 -3.42
N ALA A 68 1.51 26.76 -2.45
CA ALA A 68 1.11 27.77 -1.47
C ALA A 68 0.96 29.14 -2.15
N ALA A 69 1.90 29.49 -3.04
CA ALA A 69 1.86 30.73 -3.82
C ALA A 69 0.64 30.80 -4.75
N ASP A 70 0.25 29.68 -5.39
CA ASP A 70 -0.98 29.57 -6.18
C ASP A 70 -2.24 29.89 -5.35
N ASN A 71 -2.17 29.67 -4.03
CA ASN A 71 -3.22 29.99 -3.06
C ASN A 71 -2.96 31.31 -2.31
N THR A 72 -2.16 32.22 -2.88
CA THR A 72 -1.82 33.56 -2.35
C THR A 72 -0.90 33.60 -1.12
N TYR A 73 -0.29 32.47 -0.76
CA TYR A 73 0.72 32.37 0.29
C TYR A 73 2.13 32.20 -0.34
N ASP A 74 2.65 33.31 -0.85
CA ASP A 74 3.89 33.43 -1.64
C ASP A 74 5.20 33.35 -0.84
N ASN A 75 5.13 33.17 0.48
CA ASN A 75 6.28 33.12 1.39
C ASN A 75 7.16 34.39 1.36
N ASN A 76 6.56 35.57 1.18
CA ASN A 76 7.30 36.83 1.08
C ASN A 76 7.96 37.34 2.38
N GLY A 77 7.69 36.70 3.53
CA GLY A 77 8.25 37.10 4.84
C GLY A 77 7.63 38.36 5.45
N VAL A 78 6.64 38.96 4.79
CA VAL A 78 5.97 40.20 5.22
C VAL A 78 4.51 39.94 5.57
N SER A 79 3.72 39.47 4.60
CA SER A 79 2.31 39.13 4.78
C SER A 79 2.13 37.67 5.14
N ASN A 80 3.05 36.80 4.74
CA ASN A 80 2.99 35.38 5.08
C ASN A 80 4.38 34.72 5.02
N THR A 81 4.50 33.60 5.72
CA THR A 81 5.63 32.67 5.63
C THR A 81 5.11 31.24 5.48
N VAL A 82 5.82 30.46 4.69
CA VAL A 82 5.52 29.05 4.42
C VAL A 82 6.78 28.24 4.69
N THR A 83 6.69 27.28 5.59
CA THR A 83 7.79 26.37 5.92
C THR A 83 7.38 24.93 5.71
N VAL A 84 8.25 24.14 5.06
CA VAL A 84 7.98 22.75 4.68
C VAL A 84 9.03 21.85 5.33
N HIS A 85 8.59 20.83 6.06
CA HIS A 85 9.44 19.93 6.83
C HIS A 85 9.17 18.46 6.51
N SER A 86 10.23 17.65 6.47
CA SER A 86 10.18 16.18 6.41
C SER A 86 11.46 15.66 7.09
N PRO A 87 11.39 15.07 8.29
CA PRO A 87 10.17 14.74 9.05
C PRO A 87 9.47 15.98 9.65
N PRO A 88 8.20 15.86 10.10
CA PRO A 88 7.51 16.92 10.84
C PRO A 88 8.27 17.33 12.10
N ILE A 89 8.27 18.63 12.40
CA ILE A 89 8.99 19.20 13.57
C ILE A 89 8.10 19.35 14.80
N GLU A 90 6.78 19.33 14.62
CA GLU A 90 5.78 19.44 15.68
C GLU A 90 4.50 18.67 15.34
N GLY A 91 3.60 18.52 16.32
CA GLY A 91 2.32 17.83 16.16
C GLY A 91 2.41 16.31 16.32
N ARG A 92 1.29 15.63 16.03
CA ARG A 92 1.10 14.18 16.30
C ARG A 92 2.17 13.31 15.64
N TYR A 93 2.61 13.66 14.43
CA TYR A 93 3.49 12.83 13.60
C TYR A 93 4.99 13.12 13.77
N ALA A 94 5.38 14.09 14.60
CA ALA A 94 6.79 14.43 14.83
C ALA A 94 7.57 13.30 15.54
N SER A 95 6.87 12.47 16.32
CA SER A 95 7.44 11.34 17.06
C SER A 95 7.03 9.96 16.52
N ASP A 96 6.38 9.92 15.35
CA ASP A 96 5.96 8.67 14.72
C ASP A 96 7.19 7.83 14.30
N PRO A 97 7.19 6.50 14.47
CA PRO A 97 8.24 5.62 13.95
C PRO A 97 8.49 5.82 12.45
N ASN A 98 7.43 6.13 11.69
CA ASN A 98 7.45 6.38 10.26
C ASN A 98 7.52 7.88 9.92
N LYS A 99 7.97 8.76 10.83
CA LYS A 99 8.03 10.22 10.64
C LYS A 99 8.67 10.69 9.32
N ASN A 100 9.58 9.89 8.75
CA ASN A 100 10.24 10.18 7.47
C ASN A 100 9.30 10.07 6.27
N GLU A 101 8.15 9.43 6.41
CA GLU A 101 7.10 9.37 5.39
C GLU A 101 6.21 10.62 5.41
N TYR A 102 6.28 11.44 6.47
CA TYR A 102 5.40 12.60 6.62
C TYR A 102 6.06 13.89 6.14
N ILE A 103 5.25 14.74 5.51
CA ILE A 103 5.60 16.10 5.11
C ILE A 103 4.64 17.05 5.83
N GLN A 104 5.21 18.03 6.49
CA GLN A 104 4.48 19.07 7.21
C GLN A 104 4.64 20.41 6.50
N VAL A 105 3.52 21.08 6.25
CA VAL A 105 3.46 22.46 5.76
C VAL A 105 2.88 23.33 6.86
N ILE A 106 3.59 24.40 7.21
CA ILE A 106 3.13 25.39 8.17
C ILE A 106 3.04 26.71 7.41
N ILE A 107 1.84 27.32 7.45
CA ILE A 107 1.62 28.65 6.90
C ILE A 107 1.34 29.58 8.08
N VAL A 108 2.10 30.66 8.17
CA VAL A 108 1.83 31.77 9.07
C VAL A 108 1.48 32.99 8.22
N SER A 109 0.27 33.50 8.36
CA SER A 109 -0.22 34.69 7.66
C SER A 109 -0.46 35.83 8.65
N ARG A 110 -0.18 37.05 8.21
CA ARG A 110 -0.44 38.30 8.93
C ARG A 110 -1.67 38.96 8.33
N VAL A 111 -2.75 39.01 9.10
CA VAL A 111 -4.00 39.65 8.70
C VAL A 111 -4.07 41.03 9.34
N ASP A 112 -4.10 42.08 8.51
CA ASP A 112 -4.30 43.43 9.00
C ASP A 112 -5.69 43.60 9.61
N THR A 113 -5.74 44.24 10.77
CA THR A 113 -7.01 44.62 11.42
C THR A 113 -7.36 46.05 11.06
N TRP A 114 -8.64 46.31 10.80
CA TRP A 114 -9.12 47.65 10.47
C TRP A 114 -9.53 48.43 11.71
N PHE A 115 -10.22 47.80 12.66
CA PHE A 115 -10.73 48.50 13.84
C PHE A 115 -9.90 48.26 15.10
N ALA A 116 -9.35 47.06 15.28
CA ALA A 116 -8.49 46.72 16.42
C ALA A 116 -7.21 47.59 16.47
N ARG A 117 -6.83 48.21 15.35
CA ARG A 117 -5.74 49.19 15.28
C ARG A 117 -5.97 50.39 16.20
N ILE A 118 -7.23 50.79 16.44
CA ILE A 118 -7.58 51.89 17.35
C ILE A 118 -7.15 51.60 18.79
N VAL A 119 -7.13 50.32 19.18
CA VAL A 119 -6.69 49.86 20.51
C VAL A 119 -5.27 49.30 20.50
N GLY A 120 -4.49 49.59 19.45
CA GLY A 120 -3.07 49.22 19.34
C GLY A 120 -2.78 47.81 18.82
N VAL A 121 -3.77 47.11 18.26
CA VAL A 121 -3.57 45.82 17.58
C VAL A 121 -3.55 46.08 16.08
N ASP A 122 -2.38 46.07 15.44
CA ASP A 122 -2.27 46.39 14.02
C ASP A 122 -2.58 45.22 13.08
N HIS A 123 -2.34 44.00 13.57
CA HIS A 123 -2.47 42.76 12.82
C HIS A 123 -2.68 41.56 13.74
N ILE A 124 -3.26 40.50 13.18
CA ILE A 124 -3.43 39.20 13.81
C ILE A 124 -2.60 38.19 13.03
N ASN A 125 -1.79 37.40 13.75
CA ASN A 125 -1.05 36.30 13.13
C ASN A 125 -1.90 35.03 13.17
N ASN A 126 -2.24 34.52 11.99
CA ASN A 126 -2.86 33.23 11.80
C ASN A 126 -1.78 32.19 11.54
N ARG A 127 -1.89 31.05 12.21
CA ARG A 127 -0.99 29.92 12.00
C ARG A 127 -1.82 28.66 11.78
N VAL A 128 -1.54 28.01 10.67
CA VAL A 128 -2.16 26.74 10.26
C VAL A 128 -1.08 25.70 9.96
N LEU A 129 -1.46 24.44 10.09
CA LEU A 129 -0.57 23.31 9.93
C LEU A 129 -1.32 22.24 9.16
N ALA A 130 -0.66 21.66 8.18
CA ALA A 130 -1.12 20.51 7.44
C ALA A 130 -0.01 19.46 7.39
N VAL A 131 -0.40 18.19 7.46
CA VAL A 131 0.53 17.07 7.30
C VAL A 131 -0.04 16.13 6.25
N ALA A 132 0.80 15.71 5.33
CA ALA A 132 0.51 14.64 4.38
C ALA A 132 1.56 13.54 4.54
N ARG A 133 1.15 12.29 4.39
CA ARG A 133 2.05 11.15 4.36
C ARG A 133 2.29 10.74 2.91
N ALA A 134 3.55 10.53 2.58
CA ALA A 134 4.05 10.01 1.32
C ALA A 134 4.69 8.63 1.61
N LYS A 135 3.91 7.57 1.46
CA LYS A 135 4.41 6.19 1.57
C LYS A 135 5.15 5.86 0.27
N PRO A 136 6.47 5.59 0.30
CA PRO A 136 7.21 5.17 -0.90
C PRO A 136 6.73 3.79 -1.36
N ALA A 137 7.04 3.44 -2.60
CA ALA A 137 6.91 2.06 -3.05
C ALA A 137 7.80 1.17 -2.16
N LYS A 138 7.25 0.04 -1.73
CA LYS A 138 7.98 -0.97 -0.95
C LYS A 138 7.60 -2.34 -1.47
N PRO A 139 8.51 -3.33 -1.44
CA PRO A 139 8.15 -4.70 -1.74
C PRO A 139 7.03 -5.17 -0.82
N PHE A 140 6.08 -5.96 -1.36
CA PHE A 140 5.00 -6.52 -0.56
C PHE A 140 5.58 -7.36 0.57
N TYR A 141 5.01 -7.22 1.76
CA TYR A 141 5.38 -8.02 2.94
C TYR A 141 6.89 -8.01 3.19
N ASP A 142 7.51 -6.82 3.18
CA ASP A 142 8.94 -6.62 3.40
C ASP A 142 9.86 -7.42 2.44
N GLY A 143 9.34 -7.80 1.27
CA GLY A 143 10.08 -8.52 0.25
C GLY A 143 10.27 -10.00 0.54
N HIS A 144 9.51 -10.60 1.47
CA HIS A 144 9.51 -12.05 1.67
C HIS A 144 9.05 -12.76 0.39
N SER A 145 9.75 -13.81 0.01
CA SER A 145 9.54 -14.50 -1.27
C SER A 145 8.32 -15.40 -1.28
N VAL A 146 8.00 -16.00 -0.12
CA VAL A 146 6.86 -16.88 0.09
C VAL A 146 6.08 -16.33 1.27
N VAL A 147 4.82 -16.01 1.04
CA VAL A 147 3.96 -15.30 2.00
C VAL A 147 2.61 -15.99 2.10
N ALA A 148 2.29 -16.55 3.26
CA ALA A 148 0.94 -16.97 3.58
C ALA A 148 0.19 -15.88 4.35
N LEU A 149 -1.03 -15.57 3.95
CA LEU A 149 -1.81 -14.44 4.46
C LEU A 149 -2.85 -14.79 5.52
N SER A 150 -3.17 -16.07 5.69
CA SER A 150 -4.10 -16.51 6.74
C SER A 150 -3.59 -16.01 8.11
N PRO A 151 -4.44 -15.28 8.87
CA PRO A 151 -4.07 -14.76 10.18
C PRO A 151 -3.93 -15.85 11.26
N GLY A 152 -4.27 -17.10 10.93
CA GLY A 152 -4.53 -18.13 11.93
C GLY A 152 -5.76 -17.78 12.77
N ASP A 153 -6.13 -18.70 13.66
CA ASP A 153 -7.21 -18.48 14.64
C ASP A 153 -6.71 -18.45 16.09
N GLY A 154 -5.39 -18.58 16.27
CA GLY A 154 -4.65 -18.62 17.52
C GLY A 154 -4.88 -19.90 18.34
N LYS A 155 -5.54 -20.91 17.77
CA LYS A 155 -6.01 -22.11 18.50
C LYS A 155 -5.66 -23.40 17.79
N ASP A 156 -5.58 -23.37 16.46
CA ASP A 156 -5.27 -24.53 15.65
C ASP A 156 -3.75 -24.70 15.46
N ASN A 157 -3.32 -25.95 15.34
CA ASN A 157 -1.95 -26.31 14.97
C ASN A 157 -1.88 -26.66 13.47
N THR A 158 -2.78 -26.11 12.66
CA THR A 158 -2.77 -26.33 11.21
C THR A 158 -1.85 -25.31 10.56
N PRO A 159 -0.73 -25.73 9.95
CA PRO A 159 0.23 -24.79 9.38
C PRO A 159 -0.32 -24.08 8.15
N GLU A 160 -0.20 -22.75 8.14
CA GLU A 160 -0.46 -21.92 6.96
C GLU A 160 0.54 -22.16 5.84
N ILE A 161 1.78 -22.48 6.20
CA ILE A 161 2.81 -22.90 5.26
C ILE A 161 3.27 -24.29 5.64
N LYS A 162 2.99 -25.25 4.77
CA LYS A 162 3.39 -26.63 4.96
C LYS A 162 4.40 -27.05 3.92
N PHE A 163 5.53 -27.56 4.39
CA PHE A 163 6.50 -28.25 3.55
C PHE A 163 6.24 -29.75 3.61
N TYR A 164 6.32 -30.43 2.47
CA TYR A 164 6.05 -31.86 2.42
C TYR A 164 6.79 -32.56 1.26
N GLY A 165 6.94 -33.87 1.36
CA GLY A 165 7.46 -34.71 0.28
C GLY A 165 8.82 -35.31 0.58
N SER A 166 9.44 -35.89 -0.44
CA SER A 166 10.73 -36.57 -0.34
C SER A 166 11.77 -35.97 -1.28
N ALA A 167 11.58 -34.70 -1.64
CA ALA A 167 12.49 -33.93 -2.48
C ALA A 167 13.89 -33.86 -1.86
N VAL A 168 14.92 -33.67 -2.71
CA VAL A 168 16.32 -33.51 -2.27
C VAL A 168 16.55 -32.08 -1.78
N GLU A 169 15.87 -31.08 -2.35
CA GLU A 169 15.86 -29.72 -1.81
C GLU A 169 14.51 -29.02 -2.04
N VAL A 170 13.92 -28.49 -0.97
CA VAL A 170 12.88 -27.46 -1.08
C VAL A 170 13.52 -26.15 -0.67
N GLY A 171 13.73 -25.27 -1.65
CA GLY A 171 14.59 -24.10 -1.51
C GLY A 171 13.82 -22.80 -1.64
N VAL A 172 14.12 -21.85 -0.78
CA VAL A 172 13.76 -20.44 -0.95
C VAL A 172 15.06 -19.66 -0.97
N THR A 173 15.31 -18.89 -2.03
CA THR A 173 16.54 -18.11 -2.17
C THR A 173 16.23 -16.65 -2.49
N GLY A 174 17.16 -15.74 -2.19
CA GLY A 174 17.01 -14.29 -2.43
C GLY A 174 16.25 -13.54 -1.34
N SER A 175 15.29 -14.17 -0.65
CA SER A 175 14.57 -13.62 0.52
C SER A 175 14.01 -14.73 1.43
N GLY A 176 13.42 -14.36 2.56
CA GLY A 176 12.86 -15.30 3.54
C GLY A 176 11.39 -15.66 3.30
N ILE A 177 10.87 -16.52 4.17
CA ILE A 177 9.47 -16.97 4.19
C ILE A 177 8.72 -16.20 5.28
N PHE A 178 7.48 -15.78 5.02
CA PHE A 178 6.60 -15.15 6.00
C PHE A 178 5.26 -15.87 6.12
N ALA A 179 4.87 -16.22 7.34
CA ALA A 179 3.51 -16.68 7.64
C ALA A 179 2.81 -15.63 8.50
N ASN A 180 1.72 -15.06 7.99
CA ASN A 180 0.91 -14.05 8.68
C ASN A 180 0.06 -14.59 9.84
N SER A 181 0.39 -15.77 10.36
CA SER A 181 -0.41 -16.48 11.34
C SER A 181 0.08 -16.27 12.76
N SER A 182 -0.85 -16.24 13.71
CA SER A 182 -0.57 -16.19 15.15
C SER A 182 -0.60 -17.58 15.81
N ASP A 183 -0.75 -18.64 15.02
CA ASP A 183 -0.94 -20.00 15.50
C ASP A 183 0.30 -20.60 16.17
N GLY A 184 0.06 -21.60 17.01
CA GLY A 184 1.10 -22.38 17.67
C GLY A 184 1.96 -23.22 16.72
N CYS A 185 1.57 -23.27 15.44
CA CYS A 185 2.34 -23.87 14.37
C CYS A 185 1.98 -23.25 13.01
N ALA A 186 2.44 -22.02 12.75
CA ALA A 186 2.16 -21.26 11.53
C ALA A 186 2.90 -21.79 10.29
N VAL A 187 4.08 -22.37 10.51
CA VAL A 187 4.90 -22.99 9.46
C VAL A 187 5.35 -24.35 9.96
N ASP A 188 5.12 -25.40 9.17
CA ASP A 188 5.57 -26.75 9.47
C ASP A 188 6.58 -27.22 8.43
N THR A 189 7.83 -27.36 8.86
CA THR A 189 8.94 -27.83 8.02
C THR A 189 9.21 -29.33 8.18
N SER A 190 8.49 -30.03 9.07
CA SER A 190 8.77 -31.45 9.39
C SER A 190 8.51 -32.42 8.23
N GLY A 191 7.75 -32.00 7.22
CA GLY A 191 7.47 -32.80 6.04
C GLY A 191 8.54 -32.74 4.94
N SER A 192 9.59 -31.93 5.08
CA SER A 192 10.70 -31.84 4.12
C SER A 192 12.04 -32.10 4.81
N PRO A 193 12.84 -33.10 4.37
CA PRO A 193 14.10 -33.43 5.02
C PRO A 193 15.18 -32.35 4.85
N ASP A 194 15.15 -31.62 3.73
CA ASP A 194 16.18 -30.66 3.32
C ASP A 194 15.53 -29.34 2.84
N LEU A 195 15.01 -28.55 3.80
CA LEU A 195 14.53 -27.20 3.54
C LEU A 195 15.69 -26.20 3.62
N THR A 196 15.88 -25.40 2.57
CA THR A 196 16.82 -24.27 2.55
C THR A 196 16.05 -22.97 2.50
N ALA A 197 16.24 -22.07 3.46
CA ALA A 197 15.73 -20.69 3.42
C ALA A 197 16.66 -19.76 4.20
N PRO A 198 16.87 -18.50 3.76
CA PRO A 198 17.67 -17.53 4.51
C PRO A 198 17.13 -17.29 5.93
N TYR A 199 15.82 -17.14 6.06
CA TYR A 199 15.12 -16.95 7.33
C TYR A 199 13.61 -17.22 7.17
N ILE A 200 12.93 -17.45 8.28
CA ILE A 200 11.46 -17.59 8.36
C ILE A 200 10.92 -16.68 9.45
N ASN A 201 9.93 -15.86 9.13
CA ASN A 201 9.27 -14.97 10.08
C ASN A 201 7.79 -15.29 10.22
N SER A 202 7.29 -15.22 11.46
CA SER A 202 5.87 -15.34 11.74
C SER A 202 5.52 -14.65 13.07
N PRO A 203 4.32 -14.05 13.21
CA PRO A 203 3.78 -13.67 14.52
C PRO A 203 3.59 -14.87 15.46
N GLY A 204 3.28 -16.04 14.88
CA GLY A 204 3.12 -17.32 15.55
C GLY A 204 4.42 -18.13 15.58
N THR A 205 4.29 -19.43 15.80
CA THR A 205 5.44 -20.34 15.96
C THR A 205 5.81 -21.04 14.66
N VAL A 206 7.11 -21.16 14.40
CA VAL A 206 7.67 -21.96 13.29
C VAL A 206 8.07 -23.33 13.84
N CYS A 207 7.46 -24.40 13.33
CA CYS A 207 7.62 -25.78 13.81
C CYS A 207 8.54 -26.61 12.93
N GLY A 208 9.16 -27.63 13.54
CA GLY A 208 9.92 -28.64 12.81
C GLY A 208 11.25 -28.14 12.25
N VAL A 209 11.69 -26.95 12.65
CA VAL A 209 12.86 -26.29 12.07
C VAL A 209 14.16 -26.82 12.68
N SER A 210 15.10 -27.13 11.80
CA SER A 210 16.51 -27.34 12.15
C SER A 210 17.36 -26.58 11.14
N GLY A 211 18.34 -25.78 11.61
CA GLY A 211 19.32 -25.13 10.73
C GLY A 211 18.87 -23.85 10.00
N ILE A 212 17.62 -23.37 10.20
CA ILE A 212 17.11 -22.12 9.61
C ILE A 212 16.88 -21.08 10.71
N THR A 213 17.25 -19.82 10.44
CA THR A 213 17.00 -18.71 11.36
C THR A 213 15.51 -18.36 11.38
N THR A 214 14.88 -18.37 12.55
CA THR A 214 13.48 -17.98 12.72
C THR A 214 13.36 -16.67 13.49
N GLY A 215 12.45 -15.80 13.08
CA GLY A 215 12.17 -14.52 13.75
C GLY A 215 10.69 -14.30 14.03
N SER A 216 10.39 -13.44 15.00
CA SER A 216 9.03 -12.92 15.17
C SER A 216 8.71 -11.94 14.03
N GLY A 217 7.49 -12.02 13.50
CA GLY A 217 6.92 -11.06 12.54
C GLY A 217 5.82 -10.20 13.17
N THR A 218 5.52 -9.05 12.57
CA THR A 218 4.29 -8.30 12.88
C THR A 218 3.15 -8.86 12.04
N GLN A 219 1.99 -9.10 12.64
CA GLN A 219 0.83 -9.59 11.89
C GLN A 219 0.26 -8.47 10.99
N TYR A 220 0.14 -8.76 9.70
CA TYR A 220 -0.52 -7.91 8.72
C TYR A 220 -2.03 -8.08 8.77
N PRO A 221 -2.80 -6.99 8.55
CA PRO A 221 -4.24 -7.07 8.47
C PRO A 221 -4.68 -7.90 7.25
N PHE A 222 -5.78 -8.63 7.42
CA PHE A 222 -6.42 -9.43 6.37
C PHE A 222 -7.92 -9.09 6.27
N PRO A 223 -8.51 -8.96 5.07
CA PRO A 223 -7.88 -9.12 3.75
C PRO A 223 -7.02 -7.90 3.35
N PRO A 224 -5.97 -8.10 2.53
CA PRO A 224 -5.20 -6.99 1.97
C PRO A 224 -6.04 -6.20 0.95
N ASP A 225 -5.73 -4.91 0.81
CA ASP A 225 -6.34 -4.05 -0.21
C ASP A 225 -5.50 -4.05 -1.49
N TYR A 226 -6.01 -4.71 -2.53
CA TYR A 226 -5.42 -4.73 -3.88
C TYR A 226 -6.32 -4.08 -4.92
N SER A 227 -7.19 -3.15 -4.51
CA SER A 227 -8.15 -2.49 -5.40
C SER A 227 -7.49 -1.78 -6.60
N TYR A 228 -6.24 -1.33 -6.48
CA TYR A 228 -5.48 -0.74 -7.58
C TYR A 228 -5.17 -1.73 -8.74
N LEU A 229 -5.29 -3.04 -8.50
CA LEU A 229 -5.14 -4.07 -9.54
C LEU A 229 -6.44 -4.37 -10.28
N ASP A 230 -7.59 -3.94 -9.77
CA ASP A 230 -8.88 -4.23 -10.39
C ASP A 230 -9.03 -3.55 -11.76
N ASP A 231 -8.25 -2.49 -12.01
CA ASP A 231 -8.19 -1.78 -13.29
C ASP A 231 -7.36 -2.47 -14.37
N LEU A 232 -6.66 -3.58 -14.07
CA LEU A 232 -5.86 -4.32 -15.06
C LEU A 232 -6.69 -4.74 -16.29
N CYS A 233 -7.95 -5.15 -16.06
CA CYS A 233 -8.85 -5.58 -17.12
C CYS A 233 -9.48 -4.46 -17.94
N SER A 234 -9.20 -3.20 -17.58
CA SER A 234 -9.62 -2.01 -18.33
C SER A 234 -8.51 -1.46 -19.22
N LYS A 235 -7.29 -2.04 -19.18
CA LYS A 235 -6.15 -1.59 -19.98
C LYS A 235 -6.34 -1.91 -21.47
N PRO A 236 -5.73 -1.14 -22.39
CA PRO A 236 -5.93 -1.32 -23.84
C PRO A 236 -5.48 -2.69 -24.38
N ASN A 237 -4.51 -3.32 -23.73
CA ASN A 237 -3.99 -4.64 -24.10
C ASN A 237 -4.66 -5.80 -23.32
N ALA A 238 -5.81 -5.54 -22.68
CA ALA A 238 -6.57 -6.56 -21.99
C ALA A 238 -7.46 -7.36 -22.96
N VAL A 239 -7.33 -8.69 -22.91
CA VAL A 239 -8.15 -9.66 -23.64
C VAL A 239 -9.09 -10.34 -22.65
N LYS A 240 -10.40 -10.19 -22.88
CA LYS A 240 -11.44 -10.81 -22.05
C LYS A 240 -11.71 -12.24 -22.52
N VAL A 241 -11.65 -13.18 -21.59
CA VAL A 241 -11.96 -14.60 -21.82
C VAL A 241 -13.15 -14.95 -20.93
N ASN A 242 -14.29 -15.21 -21.57
CA ASN A 242 -15.51 -15.65 -20.87
C ASN A 242 -15.45 -17.18 -20.70
N GLY A 243 -15.23 -17.65 -19.48
CA GLY A 243 -15.03 -19.05 -19.14
C GLY A 243 -13.56 -19.40 -18.94
N ASP A 244 -13.22 -20.67 -19.12
CA ASP A 244 -11.86 -21.20 -18.89
C ASP A 244 -10.87 -20.72 -19.97
N PHE A 245 -9.59 -20.66 -19.61
CA PHE A 245 -8.52 -20.31 -20.54
C PHE A 245 -8.47 -21.30 -21.72
N PRO A 246 -8.46 -20.82 -22.99
CA PRO A 246 -8.65 -21.69 -24.16
C PRO A 246 -7.43 -22.57 -24.50
N GLY A 247 -6.28 -22.39 -23.87
CA GLY A 247 -5.12 -23.27 -24.00
C GLY A 247 -4.44 -23.30 -25.39
N SER A 248 -4.80 -22.43 -26.34
CA SER A 248 -4.28 -22.52 -27.71
C SER A 248 -2.99 -21.72 -27.93
N THR A 249 -2.90 -20.49 -27.43
CA THR A 249 -1.73 -19.62 -27.59
C THR A 249 -1.72 -18.55 -26.49
N ILE A 250 -0.53 -18.21 -26.00
CA ILE A 250 -0.31 -17.07 -25.10
C ILE A 250 0.51 -16.04 -25.87
N ASN A 251 -0.04 -14.84 -26.04
CA ASN A 251 0.60 -13.73 -26.73
C ASN A 251 1.33 -12.84 -25.72
N SER A 252 2.55 -12.42 -26.05
CA SER A 252 3.28 -11.43 -25.26
C SER A 252 2.54 -10.08 -25.22
N ASN A 253 2.90 -9.24 -24.24
CA ASN A 253 2.31 -7.90 -24.02
C ASN A 253 0.78 -7.91 -23.82
N THR A 254 0.22 -8.99 -23.27
CA THR A 254 -1.23 -9.20 -23.17
C THR A 254 -1.65 -9.40 -21.72
N ILE A 255 -2.72 -8.73 -21.31
CA ILE A 255 -3.39 -8.98 -20.03
C ILE A 255 -4.58 -9.90 -20.30
N TYR A 256 -4.58 -11.10 -19.77
CA TYR A 256 -5.68 -12.06 -19.90
C TYR A 256 -6.63 -11.94 -18.73
N CYS A 257 -7.87 -11.55 -19.00
CA CYS A 257 -8.94 -11.40 -18.01
C CYS A 257 -9.93 -12.55 -18.15
N ILE A 258 -9.72 -13.58 -17.36
CA ILE A 258 -10.38 -14.88 -17.46
C ILE A 258 -11.43 -14.98 -16.37
N THR A 259 -12.69 -15.24 -16.71
CA THR A 259 -13.76 -15.38 -15.70
C THR A 259 -13.84 -16.78 -15.09
N GLY A 260 -13.34 -17.80 -15.79
CA GLY A 260 -13.26 -19.18 -15.32
C GLY A 260 -11.85 -19.60 -14.90
N ASP A 261 -11.54 -20.87 -15.06
CA ASP A 261 -10.28 -21.45 -14.60
C ASP A 261 -9.14 -21.25 -15.62
N PHE A 262 -7.92 -21.10 -15.12
CA PHE A 262 -6.70 -21.19 -15.94
C PHE A 262 -6.13 -22.60 -15.84
N LYS A 263 -6.25 -23.37 -16.93
CA LYS A 263 -5.78 -24.76 -16.98
C LYS A 263 -4.80 -24.95 -18.13
N ILE A 264 -3.61 -25.45 -17.81
CA ILE A 264 -2.62 -25.92 -18.80
C ILE A 264 -2.28 -27.36 -18.44
N ASN A 265 -2.42 -28.27 -19.41
CA ASN A 265 -2.12 -29.69 -19.24
C ASN A 265 -1.24 -30.19 -20.40
N GLY A 266 0.00 -29.68 -20.46
CA GLY A 266 0.91 -29.85 -21.59
C GLY A 266 0.75 -28.80 -22.70
N GLY A 267 1.61 -28.87 -23.71
CA GLY A 267 1.77 -27.84 -24.75
C GLY A 267 2.99 -26.94 -24.49
N ASP A 268 3.48 -26.29 -25.56
CA ASP A 268 4.63 -25.39 -25.49
C ASP A 268 4.15 -23.93 -25.55
N TYR A 269 4.37 -23.19 -24.47
CA TYR A 269 4.00 -21.78 -24.35
C TYR A 269 5.21 -20.96 -23.93
N SER A 270 5.45 -19.86 -24.64
CA SER A 270 6.49 -18.90 -24.30
C SER A 270 5.95 -17.49 -24.52
N ALA A 271 5.84 -16.69 -23.45
CA ALA A 271 5.35 -15.32 -23.55
C ALA A 271 5.98 -14.41 -22.49
N THR A 272 6.17 -13.15 -22.85
CA THR A 272 6.75 -12.11 -22.00
C THR A 272 5.80 -10.92 -21.89
N ASN A 273 5.90 -10.14 -20.82
CA ASN A 273 4.97 -9.06 -20.51
C ASN A 273 3.51 -9.54 -20.48
N VAL A 274 3.26 -10.68 -19.83
CA VAL A 274 1.93 -11.26 -19.68
C VAL A 274 1.43 -11.20 -18.24
N THR A 275 0.16 -10.89 -18.06
CA THR A 275 -0.51 -10.92 -16.76
C THR A 275 -1.83 -11.65 -16.91
N PHE A 276 -2.12 -12.56 -15.98
CA PHE A 276 -3.36 -13.31 -15.94
C PHE A 276 -4.19 -12.87 -14.74
N VAL A 277 -5.31 -12.21 -14.98
CA VAL A 277 -6.34 -11.90 -13.98
C VAL A 277 -7.40 -12.99 -14.05
N ILE A 278 -7.51 -13.79 -13.00
CA ILE A 278 -8.23 -15.07 -13.03
C ILE A 278 -9.36 -15.05 -12.01
N GLY A 279 -10.58 -15.24 -12.52
CA GLY A 279 -11.80 -15.34 -11.72
C GLY A 279 -12.08 -16.74 -11.18
N GLY A 280 -11.31 -17.76 -11.57
CA GLY A 280 -11.41 -19.15 -11.13
C GLY A 280 -10.14 -19.72 -10.48
N GLY A 281 -9.98 -21.05 -10.53
CA GLY A 281 -8.78 -21.75 -10.06
C GLY A 281 -7.65 -21.78 -11.09
N VAL A 282 -6.46 -22.13 -10.64
CA VAL A 282 -5.28 -22.33 -11.50
C VAL A 282 -4.81 -23.76 -11.39
N SER A 283 -4.62 -24.44 -12.52
CA SER A 283 -4.06 -25.79 -12.58
C SER A 283 -3.07 -25.89 -13.73
N ILE A 284 -1.78 -26.03 -13.39
CA ILE A 284 -0.71 -26.22 -14.36
C ILE A 284 -0.11 -27.60 -14.16
N SER A 285 -0.13 -28.41 -15.21
CA SER A 285 0.42 -29.76 -15.26
C SER A 285 0.91 -30.13 -16.66
N GLY A 286 1.56 -31.29 -16.78
CA GLY A 286 2.04 -31.84 -18.04
C GLY A 286 3.53 -31.61 -18.27
N ASN A 287 4.05 -32.16 -19.37
CA ASN A 287 5.49 -32.22 -19.66
C ASN A 287 5.95 -31.23 -20.74
N GLY A 288 5.07 -30.33 -21.19
CA GLY A 288 5.39 -29.32 -22.19
C GLY A 288 6.21 -28.16 -21.60
N THR A 289 6.75 -27.32 -22.49
CA THR A 289 7.51 -26.12 -22.12
C THR A 289 6.57 -25.00 -21.69
N LEU A 290 6.80 -24.37 -20.54
CA LEU A 290 5.98 -23.25 -20.09
C LEU A 290 6.87 -22.13 -19.54
N ASN A 291 7.13 -21.13 -20.39
CA ASN A 291 7.98 -20.01 -20.06
C ASN A 291 7.15 -18.71 -20.09
N LEU A 292 6.78 -18.19 -18.92
CA LEU A 292 5.95 -17.01 -18.80
C LEU A 292 6.64 -15.96 -17.95
N LYS A 293 6.73 -14.72 -18.46
CA LYS A 293 7.29 -13.59 -17.73
C LYS A 293 6.30 -12.43 -17.64
N SER A 294 6.08 -11.92 -16.42
CA SER A 294 5.27 -10.72 -16.19
C SER A 294 5.98 -9.45 -16.65
N PRO A 295 5.25 -8.36 -16.95
CA PRO A 295 5.85 -7.06 -17.11
C PRO A 295 6.29 -6.49 -15.75
N PRO A 296 7.21 -5.51 -15.73
CA PRO A 296 7.58 -4.81 -14.49
C PRO A 296 6.34 -4.22 -13.80
N ASN A 297 6.31 -4.26 -12.47
CA ASN A 297 5.20 -3.72 -11.65
C ASN A 297 3.82 -4.32 -11.97
N SER A 298 3.76 -5.58 -12.38
CA SER A 298 2.50 -6.32 -12.59
C SER A 298 2.67 -7.78 -12.17
N PRO A 299 1.65 -8.41 -11.57
CA PRO A 299 1.71 -9.82 -11.25
C PRO A 299 1.71 -10.67 -12.53
N LEU A 300 2.31 -11.85 -12.45
CA LEU A 300 2.14 -12.88 -13.47
C LEU A 300 0.74 -13.48 -13.37
N PHE A 301 0.35 -13.87 -12.16
CA PHE A 301 -0.98 -14.41 -11.85
C PHE A 301 -1.62 -13.59 -10.73
N TYR A 302 -2.82 -13.06 -10.98
CA TYR A 302 -3.63 -12.37 -9.98
C TYR A 302 -5.01 -13.03 -9.88
N LEU A 303 -5.34 -13.53 -8.70
CA LEU A 303 -6.67 -14.05 -8.36
C LEU A 303 -7.32 -13.05 -7.39
N PRO A 304 -8.24 -12.19 -7.86
CA PRO A 304 -8.82 -11.15 -7.02
C PRO A 304 -9.52 -11.72 -5.78
N TYR A 305 -9.31 -11.09 -4.62
CA TYR A 305 -9.97 -11.48 -3.37
C TYR A 305 -11.50 -11.51 -3.52
N ALA A 306 -12.07 -10.52 -4.21
CA ALA A 306 -13.50 -10.44 -4.47
C ALA A 306 -14.04 -11.67 -5.23
N ALA A 307 -13.30 -12.16 -6.24
CA ALA A 307 -13.69 -13.34 -7.00
C ALA A 307 -13.65 -14.60 -6.13
N SER A 308 -12.61 -14.77 -5.31
CA SER A 308 -12.48 -15.90 -4.39
C SER A 308 -13.56 -15.90 -3.29
N LYS A 309 -13.91 -14.71 -2.77
CA LYS A 309 -14.96 -14.55 -1.75
C LYS A 309 -16.34 -15.00 -2.25
N VAL A 310 -16.68 -14.73 -3.52
CA VAL A 310 -17.95 -15.20 -4.13
C VAL A 310 -18.09 -16.71 -4.04
N ASN A 311 -16.96 -17.44 -4.01
CA ASN A 311 -16.93 -18.89 -4.00
C ASN A 311 -16.48 -19.46 -2.64
N ASN A 312 -16.66 -18.71 -1.56
CA ASN A 312 -16.26 -19.11 -0.20
C ASN A 312 -14.76 -19.51 -0.11
N ASN A 313 -13.88 -18.78 -0.79
CA ASN A 313 -12.43 -19.01 -0.78
C ASN A 313 -12.00 -20.41 -1.26
N LYS A 314 -12.80 -21.02 -2.16
CA LYS A 314 -12.56 -22.39 -2.65
C LYS A 314 -11.55 -22.48 -3.80
N TYR A 315 -11.06 -21.36 -4.32
CA TYR A 315 -10.11 -21.42 -5.43
C TYR A 315 -8.76 -21.94 -4.95
N THR A 316 -8.21 -22.85 -5.75
CA THR A 316 -6.90 -23.45 -5.53
C THR A 316 -5.98 -23.07 -6.67
N VAL A 317 -4.73 -22.78 -6.36
CA VAL A 317 -3.65 -22.63 -7.33
C VAL A 317 -2.77 -23.86 -7.20
N THR A 318 -2.78 -24.74 -8.20
CA THR A 318 -1.91 -25.91 -8.24
C THR A 318 -0.94 -25.77 -9.40
N ILE A 319 0.36 -25.73 -9.09
CA ILE A 319 1.43 -25.69 -10.09
C ILE A 319 2.29 -26.92 -9.89
N ASN A 320 2.26 -27.84 -10.86
CA ASN A 320 3.16 -28.98 -10.91
C ASN A 320 4.31 -28.62 -11.85
N GLY A 321 5.42 -28.16 -11.26
CA GLY A 321 6.63 -27.79 -11.97
C GLY A 321 7.30 -29.00 -12.62
N ASN A 322 7.81 -28.83 -13.83
CA ASN A 322 8.61 -29.80 -14.56
C ASN A 322 9.96 -29.15 -14.96
N SER A 323 10.87 -29.89 -15.59
CA SER A 323 12.20 -29.37 -15.93
C SER A 323 12.24 -28.28 -17.02
N ASN A 324 11.15 -28.06 -17.75
CA ASN A 324 11.01 -27.12 -18.87
C ASN A 324 10.05 -25.97 -18.55
N MET A 325 9.82 -25.68 -17.26
CA MET A 325 8.95 -24.60 -16.80
C MET A 325 9.77 -23.48 -16.20
N GLU A 326 9.49 -22.25 -16.62
CA GLU A 326 10.04 -21.02 -16.04
C GLU A 326 8.92 -19.98 -15.91
N LEU A 327 8.49 -19.73 -14.68
CA LEU A 327 7.50 -18.71 -14.36
C LEU A 327 8.21 -17.56 -13.65
N VAL A 328 8.29 -16.41 -14.32
CA VAL A 328 8.93 -15.20 -13.79
C VAL A 328 7.86 -14.15 -13.48
N GLY A 329 7.70 -13.83 -12.20
CA GLY A 329 6.78 -12.80 -11.73
C GLY A 329 6.04 -13.19 -10.46
N GLN A 330 5.29 -12.24 -9.92
CA GLN A 330 4.52 -12.44 -8.70
C GLN A 330 3.26 -13.29 -8.93
N LEU A 331 3.03 -14.28 -8.06
CA LEU A 331 1.78 -15.01 -7.92
C LEU A 331 1.01 -14.41 -6.74
N LEU A 332 -0.11 -13.73 -7.03
CA LEU A 332 -0.91 -13.01 -6.05
C LEU A 332 -2.32 -13.62 -5.95
N ALA A 333 -2.55 -14.44 -4.93
CA ALA A 333 -3.79 -15.17 -4.73
C ALA A 333 -4.27 -15.09 -3.26
N PRO A 334 -4.64 -13.89 -2.76
CA PRO A 334 -4.80 -13.61 -1.34
C PRO A 334 -5.86 -14.42 -0.60
N ALA A 335 -6.82 -15.02 -1.31
CA ALA A 335 -7.88 -15.85 -0.73
C ALA A 335 -7.88 -17.28 -1.26
N SER A 336 -6.74 -17.74 -1.81
CA SER A 336 -6.64 -19.05 -2.44
C SER A 336 -5.60 -19.91 -1.72
N HIS A 337 -5.87 -21.21 -1.67
CA HIS A 337 -4.88 -22.20 -1.25
C HIS A 337 -3.93 -22.49 -2.41
N CYS A 338 -2.63 -22.30 -2.20
CA CYS A 338 -1.61 -22.53 -3.21
C CYS A 338 -0.84 -23.81 -2.91
N LYS A 339 -0.72 -24.66 -3.93
CA LYS A 339 0.00 -25.92 -3.89
C LYS A 339 1.05 -25.95 -5.00
N LEU A 340 2.31 -25.86 -4.61
CA LEU A 340 3.45 -25.78 -5.50
C LEU A 340 4.25 -27.08 -5.40
N ASN A 341 4.27 -27.84 -6.49
CA ASN A 341 4.84 -29.18 -6.53
C ASN A 341 6.04 -29.25 -7.46
N GLY A 342 7.21 -29.65 -6.96
CA GLY A 342 8.37 -30.00 -7.78
C GLY A 342 8.27 -31.42 -8.33
N THR A 343 8.37 -31.59 -9.65
CA THR A 343 8.50 -32.90 -10.32
C THR A 343 9.72 -33.03 -11.26
N GLY A 344 10.56 -31.99 -11.38
CA GLY A 344 11.84 -32.00 -12.11
C GLY A 344 12.97 -31.24 -11.38
N ALA A 345 14.19 -31.27 -11.95
CA ALA A 345 15.44 -30.77 -11.35
C ALA A 345 15.78 -29.27 -11.59
N THR A 346 14.82 -28.45 -12.02
CA THR A 346 15.06 -27.03 -12.34
C THR A 346 13.97 -26.11 -11.80
N ASN A 347 14.42 -24.92 -11.36
CA ASN A 347 13.69 -23.89 -10.61
C ASN A 347 12.49 -23.35 -11.40
N PRO A 348 11.24 -23.71 -11.08
CA PRO A 348 10.10 -23.36 -11.94
C PRO A 348 9.53 -21.97 -11.66
N LEU A 349 9.87 -21.33 -10.53
CA LEU A 349 9.25 -20.08 -10.06
C LEU A 349 10.31 -19.08 -9.58
N SER A 350 10.44 -17.98 -10.32
CA SER A 350 11.24 -16.81 -9.97
C SER A 350 10.33 -15.62 -9.71
N GLY A 351 10.16 -15.23 -8.45
CA GLY A 351 9.27 -14.16 -8.04
C GLY A 351 8.78 -14.34 -6.61
N GLN A 352 7.70 -13.65 -6.29
CA GLN A 352 7.05 -13.67 -5.00
C GLN A 352 5.74 -14.45 -5.06
N VAL A 353 5.53 -15.37 -4.12
CA VAL A 353 4.32 -16.17 -3.97
C VAL A 353 3.55 -15.67 -2.76
N ILE A 354 2.38 -15.08 -2.98
CA ILE A 354 1.48 -14.58 -1.94
C ILE A 354 0.15 -15.30 -2.05
N CYS A 355 -0.19 -16.10 -1.05
CA CYS A 355 -1.43 -16.88 -1.05
C CYS A 355 -2.09 -16.88 0.33
N TYR A 356 -3.34 -17.36 0.44
CA TYR A 356 -4.00 -17.46 1.73
C TYR A 356 -3.31 -18.50 2.62
N THR A 357 -3.09 -19.71 2.08
CA THR A 357 -2.29 -20.77 2.67
C THR A 357 -1.45 -21.42 1.58
N ILE A 358 -0.33 -22.04 1.94
CA ILE A 358 0.65 -22.58 0.99
C ILE A 358 1.08 -23.99 1.40
N GLU A 359 1.05 -24.90 0.42
CA GLU A 359 1.73 -26.18 0.45
C GLU A 359 2.86 -26.14 -0.58
N LEU A 360 4.11 -26.31 -0.14
CA LEU A 360 5.27 -26.45 -1.01
C LEU A 360 5.87 -27.84 -0.83
N GLY A 361 6.12 -28.56 -1.92
CA GLY A 361 6.64 -29.91 -1.79
C GLY A 361 6.78 -30.67 -3.09
N GLY A 362 6.88 -31.98 -3.01
CA GLY A 362 6.93 -32.85 -4.18
C GLY A 362 7.85 -34.05 -4.03
N ASN A 363 8.05 -34.75 -5.15
CA ASN A 363 8.94 -35.90 -5.22
C ASN A 363 10.34 -35.52 -5.75
N SER A 364 10.54 -34.26 -6.14
CA SER A 364 11.80 -33.69 -6.59
C SER A 364 11.92 -32.22 -6.16
N ASP A 365 13.03 -31.59 -6.48
CA ASP A 365 13.36 -30.24 -6.02
C ASP A 365 12.28 -29.21 -6.39
N ALA A 366 11.96 -28.36 -5.40
CA ALA A 366 11.01 -27.27 -5.54
C ALA A 366 11.66 -26.00 -4.99
N VAL A 367 12.16 -25.15 -5.89
CA VAL A 367 12.88 -23.93 -5.51
C VAL A 367 12.13 -22.68 -5.96
N VAL A 368 11.91 -21.76 -5.02
CA VAL A 368 11.41 -20.40 -5.27
C VAL A 368 12.58 -19.43 -5.15
N ILE A 369 12.82 -18.66 -6.20
CA ILE A 369 13.89 -17.66 -6.24
C ILE A 369 13.26 -16.27 -6.20
N TYR A 370 13.65 -15.46 -5.21
CA TYR A 370 13.23 -14.07 -5.15
C TYR A 370 14.24 -13.16 -5.81
N ASN A 371 13.73 -12.33 -6.71
CA ASN A 371 14.41 -11.17 -7.23
C ASN A 371 13.43 -10.01 -7.22
N ASP A 372 13.76 -8.95 -6.49
CA ASP A 372 12.89 -7.78 -6.29
C ASP A 372 12.41 -7.17 -7.62
N ILE A 373 13.33 -7.11 -8.59
CA ILE A 373 13.08 -6.51 -9.92
C ILE A 373 12.03 -7.30 -10.73
N ASP A 374 11.87 -8.59 -10.45
CA ASP A 374 10.87 -9.43 -11.12
C ASP A 374 9.49 -9.36 -10.45
N ASN A 375 9.35 -8.61 -9.34
CA ASN A 375 8.11 -8.47 -8.60
C ASN A 375 7.50 -7.08 -8.72
N MET A 376 6.24 -6.98 -8.34
CA MET A 376 5.55 -5.70 -8.17
C MET A 376 5.75 -5.23 -6.73
N ASP A 377 5.94 -3.92 -6.55
CA ASP A 377 5.94 -3.26 -5.24
C ASP A 377 4.55 -2.72 -4.88
N GLU A 378 4.27 -2.58 -3.58
CA GLU A 378 3.11 -1.83 -3.13
C GLU A 378 3.17 -0.42 -3.72
N PRO A 379 2.08 0.06 -4.36
CA PRO A 379 2.11 1.36 -5.00
C PRO A 379 2.32 2.44 -3.95
N PRO A 380 3.06 3.50 -4.28
CA PRO A 380 3.24 4.60 -3.34
C PRO A 380 1.88 5.26 -3.06
N GLN A 381 1.64 5.60 -1.81
CA GLN A 381 0.37 6.18 -1.37
C GLN A 381 0.58 7.58 -0.80
N ILE A 382 -0.38 8.44 -1.10
CA ILE A 382 -0.45 9.79 -0.52
C ILE A 382 -1.75 9.89 0.27
N GLU A 383 -1.64 10.26 1.54
CA GLU A 383 -2.79 10.51 2.40
C GLU A 383 -2.62 11.85 3.11
N LEU A 384 -3.65 12.68 3.07
CA LEU A 384 -3.74 13.87 3.92
C LEU A 384 -4.12 13.39 5.32
N THR A 385 -3.29 13.71 6.30
CA THR A 385 -3.56 13.35 7.68
C THR A 385 -4.20 14.54 8.39
N GLN A 386 -5.49 14.43 8.69
CA GLN A 386 -6.25 15.44 9.44
C GLN A 386 -5.96 15.39 10.94
#